data_AF-A0A327JUF2-F1
#
_entry.id   AF-A0A327JUF2-F1
#
_cell.length_a   1.000
_cell.length_b   1.000
_cell.length_c   1.000
_cell.angle_alpha   90.00
_cell.angle_beta   90.00
_cell.angle_gamma   90.00
#
_symmetry.space_group_name_H-M   'P 1'
#
loop_
_entity.id
_entity.type
_entity.pdbx_description
1 polymer ?
#
loop_
_entity_poly.entity_id
_entity_poly.type
_entity_poly.pdbx_seq_one_letter_code
_entity_poly.pdbx_strand_id
1 'polypeptide(L)'
;MVALPLCASPAAAQFVCDSTAGTGQGANAGTSGTNLACGPNAQAGTGAGQFSATAVGAGATANANNASAFGQNSTASGGGSTALGVGSTASVGNSVAVGAGSTASNLAATAVGFGASATGFGSTATGSGSQAAGQNSSAVGYNAVAGWDISGAFTNDGTTAIGQGAQAGAGAAGQADATAVGRSALANAASATALGAGAQANATSSIAIGAGSGAGSAAFVDATSTNAIAVGNGSKVNANSTGSIALGSFNTVTGGESGAIGVGLRVAGTGSFAIGNLNTVNANASFVYGGGNTVNNAGMGGVGKIQVIGSNNTVAVTTTAAGASVIGSDNYVDAPNAIAIGNGLSVTGESAAAIGTGGTASGRISAAFGALANAGGTFGNEGTLALGAGARAGTAASGQTYATAVGANAQAQGANAIAIGGNAATGAGAAAYATGTNAVAIGNGSQATATNAIAQGTG
;
A
#
# COMPACT_ATOMS: atom_id res chain seq x y z
N MET A 1 -89.75 -6.99 -29.15
CA MET A 1 -89.13 -5.67 -28.92
C MET A 1 -88.73 -5.57 -27.46
N VAL A 2 -87.47 -5.82 -27.13
CA VAL A 2 -86.82 -5.30 -25.90
C VAL A 2 -85.40 -4.95 -26.32
N ALA A 3 -85.19 -3.70 -26.71
CA ALA A 3 -83.87 -3.16 -26.94
C ALA A 3 -83.27 -2.82 -25.58
N LEU A 4 -82.19 -3.50 -25.18
CA LEU A 4 -81.35 -3.03 -24.08
C LEU A 4 -80.75 -1.68 -24.49
N PRO A 5 -80.90 -0.61 -23.70
CA PRO A 5 -80.10 0.57 -23.92
C PRO A 5 -78.67 0.24 -23.48
N LEU A 6 -77.77 0.06 -24.45
CA LEU A 6 -76.35 0.29 -24.25
C LEU A 6 -76.20 1.78 -23.91
N CYS A 7 -76.25 2.09 -22.62
CA CYS A 7 -75.73 3.35 -22.12
C CYS A 7 -74.23 3.31 -22.40
N ALA A 8 -73.81 3.92 -23.50
CA ALA A 8 -72.43 4.32 -23.67
C ALA A 8 -72.18 5.37 -22.59
N SER A 9 -71.72 4.92 -21.42
CA SER A 9 -71.09 5.81 -20.47
C SER A 9 -69.92 6.43 -21.23
N PRO A 10 -69.90 7.75 -21.48
CA PRO A 10 -68.65 8.39 -21.85
C PRO A 10 -67.71 8.05 -20.70
N ALA A 11 -66.58 7.41 -20.99
CA ALA A 11 -65.52 7.35 -19.99
C ALA A 11 -65.31 8.79 -19.54
N ALA A 12 -65.63 9.09 -18.27
CA ALA A 12 -65.31 10.37 -17.70
C ALA A 12 -63.80 10.50 -17.84
N ALA A 13 -63.35 11.30 -18.81
CA ALA A 13 -61.98 11.77 -18.88
C ALA A 13 -61.82 12.70 -17.68
N GLN A 14 -61.60 12.08 -16.52
CA GLN A 14 -61.36 12.71 -15.25
C GLN A 14 -60.07 13.51 -15.41
N PHE A 15 -60.23 14.82 -15.59
CA PHE A 15 -59.17 15.82 -15.63
C PHE A 15 -58.23 15.74 -16.83
N VAL A 16 -58.68 16.21 -18.00
CA VAL A 16 -57.75 16.64 -19.05
C VAL A 16 -57.15 17.96 -18.60
N CYS A 17 -55.82 17.99 -18.40
CA CYS A 17 -55.09 19.22 -18.11
C CYS A 17 -55.20 20.14 -19.35
N ASP A 18 -56.19 21.02 -19.43
CA ASP A 18 -56.23 22.04 -20.49
C ASP A 18 -55.13 23.07 -20.23
N SER A 19 -54.30 23.28 -21.23
CA SER A 19 -53.20 24.25 -21.30
C SER A 19 -53.54 25.70 -20.95
N THR A 20 -54.82 26.06 -20.77
CA THR A 20 -55.25 27.45 -20.60
C THR A 20 -56.04 27.79 -19.33
N ALA A 21 -56.46 26.83 -18.51
CA ALA A 21 -57.13 27.13 -17.24
C ALA A 21 -57.11 25.94 -16.26
N GLY A 22 -56.11 25.89 -15.37
CA GLY A 22 -56.05 24.92 -14.28
C GLY A 22 -57.02 25.22 -13.12
N THR A 23 -58.32 25.44 -13.36
CA THR A 23 -59.26 25.82 -12.29
C THR A 23 -59.92 24.66 -11.54
N GLY A 24 -59.55 23.41 -11.83
CA GLY A 24 -60.06 22.28 -11.06
C GLY A 24 -59.14 21.88 -9.90
N GLN A 25 -59.71 21.72 -8.70
CA GLN A 25 -59.03 21.21 -7.48
C GLN A 25 -57.86 22.08 -6.95
N GLY A 26 -57.83 23.39 -7.24
CA GLY A 26 -56.83 24.30 -6.67
C GLY A 26 -55.47 24.31 -7.36
N ALA A 27 -55.35 23.75 -8.56
CA ALA A 27 -54.17 23.99 -9.40
C ALA A 27 -54.04 25.48 -9.76
N ASN A 28 -52.83 25.98 -9.92
CA ASN A 28 -52.52 27.37 -10.23
C ASN A 28 -51.41 27.42 -11.28
N ALA A 29 -51.79 27.61 -12.54
CA ALA A 29 -50.87 28.01 -13.60
C ALA A 29 -50.86 29.54 -13.68
N GLY A 30 -49.71 30.15 -13.41
CA GLY A 30 -49.55 31.60 -13.44
C GLY A 30 -49.87 32.17 -14.82
N THR A 31 -50.42 33.37 -14.83
CA THR A 31 -50.97 34.01 -16.04
C THR A 31 -49.93 34.53 -17.01
N SER A 32 -48.64 34.44 -16.67
CA SER A 32 -47.53 34.97 -17.46
C SER A 32 -46.73 33.85 -18.13
N GLY A 33 -46.78 33.79 -19.46
CA GLY A 33 -46.10 32.79 -20.29
C GLY A 33 -46.91 31.52 -20.55
N THR A 34 -46.25 30.42 -20.91
CA THR A 34 -46.88 29.13 -21.29
C THR A 34 -46.73 28.10 -20.18
N ASN A 35 -47.46 28.29 -19.08
CA ASN A 35 -47.38 27.43 -17.90
C ASN A 35 -48.40 26.28 -17.96
N LEU A 36 -48.02 25.12 -17.45
CA LEU A 36 -48.91 23.97 -17.28
C LEU A 36 -48.91 23.54 -15.82
N ALA A 37 -50.06 23.62 -15.14
CA ALA A 37 -50.27 23.05 -13.81
C ALA A 37 -51.36 21.98 -13.88
N CYS A 38 -51.07 20.77 -13.42
CA CYS A 38 -52.04 19.67 -13.40
C CYS A 38 -51.99 18.86 -12.10
N GLY A 39 -53.15 18.73 -11.46
CA GLY A 39 -53.31 18.03 -10.18
C GLY A 39 -53.68 18.97 -9.03
N PRO A 40 -54.30 18.46 -7.95
CA PRO A 40 -54.73 19.30 -6.84
C PRO A 40 -53.58 20.10 -6.22
N ASN A 41 -53.75 21.40 -6.04
CA ASN A 41 -52.73 22.31 -5.49
C ASN A 41 -51.40 22.36 -6.27
N ALA A 42 -51.35 21.92 -7.53
CA ALA A 42 -50.16 22.08 -8.36
C ALA A 42 -49.92 23.57 -8.68
N GLN A 43 -48.68 24.05 -8.63
CA GLN A 43 -48.31 25.44 -8.89
C GLN A 43 -47.27 25.52 -10.00
N ALA A 44 -47.56 26.23 -11.08
CA ALA A 44 -46.60 26.46 -12.17
C ALA A 44 -46.51 27.96 -12.48
N GLY A 45 -45.33 28.57 -12.34
CA GLY A 45 -45.06 29.95 -12.75
C GLY A 45 -45.85 31.02 -11.98
N THR A 46 -46.10 30.84 -10.68
CA THR A 46 -46.98 31.73 -9.87
C THR A 46 -46.36 33.07 -9.46
N GLY A 47 -45.08 33.32 -9.82
CA GLY A 47 -44.38 34.58 -9.53
C GLY A 47 -44.67 35.71 -10.53
N ALA A 48 -43.91 36.80 -10.43
CA ALA A 48 -43.89 37.84 -11.46
C ALA A 48 -42.80 37.53 -12.50
N GLY A 49 -43.18 37.38 -13.77
CA GLY A 49 -42.24 37.10 -14.87
C GLY A 49 -42.83 36.23 -15.97
N GLN A 50 -42.19 36.17 -17.15
CA GLN A 50 -42.59 35.22 -18.20
C GLN A 50 -42.03 33.84 -17.86
N PHE A 51 -42.91 32.88 -17.62
CA PHE A 51 -42.53 31.51 -17.28
C PHE A 51 -42.88 30.54 -18.41
N SER A 52 -42.22 29.39 -18.41
CA SER A 52 -42.54 28.25 -19.25
C SER A 52 -42.43 27.01 -18.35
N ALA A 53 -43.17 27.07 -17.25
CA ALA A 53 -43.06 26.11 -16.16
C ALA A 53 -44.10 25.00 -16.30
N THR A 54 -43.73 23.78 -15.94
CA THR A 54 -44.63 22.63 -15.93
C THR A 54 -44.65 22.00 -14.54
N ALA A 55 -45.83 21.88 -13.93
CA ALA A 55 -46.04 21.20 -12.66
C ALA A 55 -47.16 20.15 -12.80
N VAL A 56 -46.84 18.87 -12.63
CA VAL A 56 -47.79 17.76 -12.77
C VAL A 56 -47.72 16.84 -11.55
N GLY A 57 -48.82 16.75 -10.80
CA GLY A 57 -48.94 15.97 -9.57
C GLY A 57 -49.57 16.79 -8.45
N ALA A 58 -50.20 16.12 -7.48
CA ALA A 58 -50.79 16.81 -6.34
C ALA A 58 -49.69 17.53 -5.52
N GLY A 59 -49.83 18.85 -5.34
CA GLY A 59 -48.84 19.69 -4.65
C GLY A 59 -47.52 19.90 -5.41
N ALA A 60 -47.42 19.49 -6.68
CA ALA A 60 -46.22 19.73 -7.49
C ALA A 60 -46.00 21.25 -7.68
N THR A 61 -44.76 21.72 -7.55
CA THR A 61 -44.43 23.15 -7.58
C THR A 61 -43.29 23.41 -8.56
N ALA A 62 -43.54 24.20 -9.60
CA ALA A 62 -42.56 24.67 -10.57
C ALA A 62 -42.63 26.20 -10.70
N ASN A 63 -41.93 26.95 -9.84
CA ASN A 63 -42.14 28.41 -9.68
C ASN A 63 -41.05 29.28 -10.34
N ALA A 64 -40.22 28.72 -11.20
CA ALA A 64 -39.17 29.44 -11.92
C ALA A 64 -39.27 29.28 -13.44
N ASN A 65 -38.55 30.14 -14.17
CA ASN A 65 -38.51 30.13 -15.63
C ASN A 65 -37.97 28.77 -16.13
N ASN A 66 -38.69 28.14 -17.06
CA ASN A 66 -38.36 26.82 -17.63
C ASN A 66 -38.24 25.68 -16.60
N ALA A 67 -38.82 25.81 -15.40
CA ALA A 67 -38.80 24.77 -14.39
C ALA A 67 -39.81 23.65 -14.68
N SER A 68 -39.46 22.40 -14.39
CA SER A 68 -40.31 21.23 -14.62
C SER A 68 -40.40 20.37 -13.37
N ALA A 69 -41.60 20.20 -12.81
CA ALA A 69 -41.89 19.38 -11.64
C ALA A 69 -42.93 18.30 -11.99
N PHE A 70 -42.58 17.02 -11.84
CA PHE A 70 -43.43 15.88 -12.13
C PHE A 70 -43.43 14.90 -10.95
N GLY A 71 -44.57 14.73 -10.28
CA GLY A 71 -44.74 13.87 -9.11
C GLY A 71 -45.43 14.60 -7.97
N GLN A 72 -46.07 13.83 -7.08
CA GLN A 72 -46.72 14.36 -5.88
C GLN A 72 -45.67 15.08 -5.02
N ASN A 73 -45.95 16.34 -4.61
CA ASN A 73 -45.03 17.21 -3.86
C ASN A 73 -43.64 17.40 -4.50
N SER A 74 -43.47 17.19 -5.80
CA SER A 74 -42.22 17.52 -6.49
C SER A 74 -42.01 19.04 -6.54
N THR A 75 -40.79 19.52 -6.37
CA THR A 75 -40.48 20.96 -6.29
C THR A 75 -39.31 21.31 -7.21
N ALA A 76 -39.55 22.14 -8.22
CA ALA A 76 -38.54 22.71 -9.12
C ALA A 76 -38.56 24.25 -8.97
N SER A 77 -37.66 24.78 -8.15
CA SER A 77 -37.64 26.21 -7.76
C SER A 77 -36.57 27.04 -8.48
N GLY A 78 -35.63 26.39 -9.19
CA GLY A 78 -34.58 27.06 -9.93
C GLY A 78 -34.91 27.28 -11.42
N GLY A 79 -34.31 28.30 -12.04
CA GLY A 79 -34.44 28.51 -13.49
C GLY A 79 -33.87 27.32 -14.29
N GLY A 80 -34.66 26.75 -15.20
CA GLY A 80 -34.29 25.55 -15.95
C GLY A 80 -34.11 24.28 -15.10
N SER A 81 -34.62 24.26 -13.86
CA SER A 81 -34.53 23.09 -12.98
C SER A 81 -35.55 22.01 -13.34
N THR A 82 -35.23 20.75 -13.04
CA THR A 82 -36.12 19.60 -13.30
C THR A 82 -36.22 18.72 -12.06
N ALA A 83 -37.42 18.50 -11.54
CA ALA A 83 -37.73 17.59 -10.44
C ALA A 83 -38.72 16.51 -10.93
N LEU A 84 -38.31 15.25 -10.96
CA LEU A 84 -39.10 14.11 -11.46
C LEU A 84 -39.15 13.00 -10.40
N GLY A 85 -40.26 12.85 -9.69
CA GLY A 85 -40.45 11.86 -8.63
C GLY A 85 -41.31 12.40 -7.49
N VAL A 86 -41.87 11.51 -6.67
CA VAL A 86 -42.62 11.92 -5.48
C VAL A 86 -41.66 12.57 -4.47
N GLY A 87 -41.95 13.81 -4.08
CA GLY A 87 -41.12 14.58 -3.13
C GLY A 87 -39.72 14.93 -3.64
N SER A 88 -39.45 14.84 -4.95
CA SER A 88 -38.16 15.27 -5.51
C SER A 88 -38.01 16.79 -5.44
N THR A 89 -36.80 17.29 -5.21
CA THR A 89 -36.53 18.72 -5.03
C THR A 89 -35.33 19.17 -5.85
N ALA A 90 -35.53 20.13 -6.75
CA ALA A 90 -34.50 20.79 -7.55
C ALA A 90 -34.56 22.31 -7.25
N SER A 91 -33.68 22.80 -6.37
CA SER A 91 -33.88 24.12 -5.72
C SER A 91 -33.27 25.29 -6.48
N VAL A 92 -32.22 25.06 -7.27
CA VAL A 92 -31.37 26.12 -7.85
C VAL A 92 -31.25 25.95 -9.37
N GLY A 93 -30.78 26.99 -10.07
CA GLY A 93 -30.68 27.01 -11.53
C GLY A 93 -29.99 25.77 -12.11
N ASN A 94 -30.53 25.25 -13.22
CA ASN A 94 -30.02 24.09 -13.94
C ASN A 94 -29.86 22.81 -13.10
N SER A 95 -30.48 22.74 -11.92
CA SER A 95 -30.46 21.53 -11.08
C SER A 95 -31.44 20.47 -11.59
N VAL A 96 -31.08 19.21 -11.44
CA VAL A 96 -31.87 18.05 -11.91
C VAL A 96 -32.01 17.05 -10.77
N ALA A 97 -33.23 16.74 -10.36
CA ALA A 97 -33.54 15.75 -9.34
C ALA A 97 -34.51 14.71 -9.91
N VAL A 98 -34.07 13.48 -10.10
CA VAL A 98 -34.85 12.38 -10.68
C VAL A 98 -34.87 11.20 -9.72
N GLY A 99 -36.04 10.84 -9.20
CA GLY A 99 -36.26 9.77 -8.23
C GLY A 99 -37.12 10.25 -7.06
N ALA A 100 -37.84 9.33 -6.41
CA ALA A 100 -38.62 9.71 -5.23
C ALA A 100 -37.67 10.15 -4.09
N GLY A 101 -37.94 11.32 -3.51
CA GLY A 101 -37.13 11.95 -2.47
C GLY A 101 -35.73 12.42 -2.92
N SER A 102 -35.41 12.42 -4.23
CA SER A 102 -34.12 12.93 -4.71
C SER A 102 -34.00 14.44 -4.50
N THR A 103 -32.85 14.94 -4.08
CA THR A 103 -32.60 16.36 -3.81
C THR A 103 -31.39 16.86 -4.58
N ALA A 104 -31.58 17.90 -5.40
CA ALA A 104 -30.51 18.67 -6.04
C ALA A 104 -30.63 20.14 -5.60
N SER A 105 -29.83 20.56 -4.62
CA SER A 105 -30.06 21.83 -3.90
C SER A 105 -29.13 22.97 -4.29
N ASN A 106 -28.26 22.80 -5.28
CA ASN A 106 -27.27 23.79 -5.71
C ASN A 106 -27.23 23.97 -7.23
N LEU A 107 -26.55 25.01 -7.72
CA LEU A 107 -26.47 25.32 -9.14
C LEU A 107 -25.84 24.15 -9.91
N ALA A 108 -26.47 23.75 -11.01
CA ALA A 108 -26.04 22.65 -11.89
C ALA A 108 -25.87 21.29 -11.18
N ALA A 109 -26.42 21.11 -9.98
CA ALA A 109 -26.39 19.84 -9.27
C ALA A 109 -27.33 18.82 -9.92
N THR A 110 -26.90 17.56 -10.02
CA THR A 110 -27.69 16.47 -10.62
C THR A 110 -27.82 15.30 -9.63
N ALA A 111 -29.03 14.99 -9.20
CA ALA A 111 -29.35 13.86 -8.35
C ALA A 111 -30.27 12.88 -9.10
N VAL A 112 -29.85 11.62 -9.28
CA VAL A 112 -30.60 10.58 -9.99
C VAL A 112 -30.64 9.30 -9.16
N GLY A 113 -31.79 8.96 -8.60
CA GLY A 113 -32.01 7.77 -7.76
C GLY A 113 -32.95 8.04 -6.58
N PHE A 114 -33.52 6.98 -6.01
CA PHE A 114 -34.32 7.08 -4.77
C PHE A 114 -33.47 7.68 -3.64
N GLY A 115 -33.90 8.82 -3.09
CA GLY A 115 -33.19 9.52 -2.02
C GLY A 115 -31.76 9.98 -2.39
N ALA A 116 -31.41 10.08 -3.69
CA ALA A 116 -30.12 10.63 -4.10
C ALA A 116 -30.02 12.12 -3.71
N SER A 117 -28.86 12.57 -3.23
CA SER A 117 -28.64 13.93 -2.74
C SER A 117 -27.41 14.57 -3.36
N ALA A 118 -27.59 15.62 -4.16
CA ALA A 118 -26.53 16.42 -4.76
C ALA A 118 -26.63 17.86 -4.23
N THR A 119 -25.81 18.19 -3.24
CA THR A 119 -25.88 19.48 -2.50
C THR A 119 -24.71 20.41 -2.78
N GLY A 120 -23.64 19.92 -3.40
CA GLY A 120 -22.51 20.73 -3.85
C GLY A 120 -22.77 21.44 -5.18
N PHE A 121 -22.10 22.57 -5.42
CA PHE A 121 -22.13 23.25 -6.73
C PHE A 121 -21.62 22.33 -7.84
N GLY A 122 -22.38 22.16 -8.92
CA GLY A 122 -22.01 21.27 -10.04
C GLY A 122 -21.79 19.80 -9.65
N SER A 123 -22.33 19.37 -8.50
CA SER A 123 -22.17 18.00 -8.01
C SER A 123 -23.09 17.02 -8.73
N THR A 124 -22.71 15.75 -8.79
CA THR A 124 -23.50 14.67 -9.42
C THR A 124 -23.65 13.49 -8.46
N ALA A 125 -24.87 13.14 -8.09
CA ALA A 125 -25.21 11.97 -7.30
C ALA A 125 -26.08 11.02 -8.14
N THR A 126 -25.59 9.84 -8.52
CA THR A 126 -26.34 8.85 -9.31
C THR A 126 -26.34 7.49 -8.61
N GLY A 127 -27.49 7.07 -8.12
CA GLY A 127 -27.68 5.83 -7.36
C GLY A 127 -28.67 6.03 -6.21
N SER A 128 -29.34 4.96 -5.78
CA SER A 128 -30.20 5.06 -4.59
C SER A 128 -29.34 5.36 -3.36
N GLY A 129 -29.71 6.42 -2.63
CA GLY A 129 -29.00 6.89 -1.43
C GLY A 129 -27.61 7.48 -1.69
N SER A 130 -27.22 7.73 -2.96
CA SER A 130 -25.93 8.36 -3.26
C SER A 130 -25.91 9.82 -2.79
N GLN A 131 -24.77 10.30 -2.28
CA GLN A 131 -24.59 11.64 -1.72
C GLN A 131 -23.36 12.33 -2.30
N ALA A 132 -23.54 13.45 -2.98
CA ALA A 132 -22.48 14.30 -3.51
C ALA A 132 -22.60 15.70 -2.90
N ALA A 133 -21.79 16.00 -1.88
CA ALA A 133 -21.92 17.21 -1.07
C ALA A 133 -20.82 18.25 -1.32
N GLY A 134 -19.65 17.85 -1.80
CA GLY A 134 -18.57 18.78 -2.19
C GLY A 134 -18.82 19.48 -3.52
N GLN A 135 -18.22 20.66 -3.74
CA GLN A 135 -18.27 21.31 -5.04
C GLN A 135 -17.57 20.43 -6.09
N ASN A 136 -18.16 20.33 -7.29
CA ASN A 136 -17.69 19.50 -8.40
C ASN A 136 -17.51 18.01 -8.03
N SER A 137 -18.15 17.54 -6.96
CA SER A 137 -18.05 16.15 -6.53
C SER A 137 -18.95 15.22 -7.35
N SER A 138 -18.57 13.94 -7.44
CA SER A 138 -19.35 12.92 -8.14
C SER A 138 -19.48 11.66 -7.29
N ALA A 139 -20.72 11.25 -6.98
CA ALA A 139 -21.05 10.03 -6.26
C ALA A 139 -21.92 9.12 -7.15
N VAL A 140 -21.35 8.04 -7.67
CA VAL A 140 -22.03 7.12 -8.60
C VAL A 140 -22.06 5.71 -8.01
N GLY A 141 -23.24 5.25 -7.58
CA GLY A 141 -23.47 3.91 -7.02
C GLY A 141 -24.43 3.94 -5.84
N TYR A 142 -24.97 2.76 -5.49
CA TYR A 142 -25.82 2.61 -4.29
C TYR A 142 -25.05 3.03 -3.03
N ASN A 143 -25.57 4.02 -2.29
CA ASN A 143 -24.93 4.62 -1.12
C ASN A 143 -23.48 5.10 -1.35
N ALA A 144 -23.11 5.49 -2.58
CA ALA A 144 -21.83 6.15 -2.82
C ALA A 144 -21.82 7.54 -2.17
N VAL A 145 -20.69 7.95 -1.61
CA VAL A 145 -20.55 9.21 -0.85
C VAL A 145 -19.32 9.96 -1.32
N ALA A 146 -19.51 11.16 -1.87
CA ALA A 146 -18.45 12.08 -2.28
C ALA A 146 -18.59 13.41 -1.56
N GLY A 147 -17.55 13.79 -0.82
CA GLY A 147 -17.44 15.10 -0.19
C GLY A 147 -18.37 15.34 0.99
N TRP A 148 -18.80 14.27 1.67
CA TRP A 148 -19.73 14.35 2.80
C TRP A 148 -19.07 14.83 4.08
N ASP A 149 -19.88 15.43 4.95
CA ASP A 149 -19.48 15.86 6.27
C ASP A 149 -20.62 15.70 7.28
N ILE A 150 -20.26 15.24 8.47
CA ILE A 150 -21.14 15.11 9.63
C ILE A 150 -21.51 16.47 10.24
N SER A 151 -20.71 17.52 10.03
CA SER A 151 -20.95 18.87 10.58
C SER A 151 -21.66 19.84 9.62
N GLY A 152 -21.88 19.43 8.36
CA GLY A 152 -22.46 20.27 7.31
C GLY A 152 -21.57 21.43 6.86
N ALA A 153 -20.33 21.51 7.34
CA ALA A 153 -19.36 22.57 7.05
C ALA A 153 -18.31 22.16 6.02
N PHE A 154 -18.00 20.87 5.89
CA PHE A 154 -16.95 20.38 4.99
C PHE A 154 -17.54 19.93 3.65
N THR A 155 -17.63 20.88 2.73
CA THR A 155 -17.77 20.63 1.30
C THR A 155 -16.39 20.24 0.76
N ASN A 156 -16.01 18.95 0.88
CA ASN A 156 -14.73 18.51 0.32
C ASN A 156 -14.83 18.45 -1.22
N ASP A 157 -14.25 19.45 -1.86
CA ASP A 157 -14.37 19.69 -3.29
C ASP A 157 -13.60 18.68 -4.14
N GLY A 158 -14.02 18.52 -5.39
CA GLY A 158 -13.31 17.69 -6.39
C GLY A 158 -13.34 16.18 -6.10
N THR A 159 -14.14 15.73 -5.14
CA THR A 159 -14.17 14.32 -4.72
C THR A 159 -14.94 13.43 -5.70
N THR A 160 -14.43 12.24 -5.98
CA THR A 160 -15.06 11.26 -6.88
C THR A 160 -15.21 9.92 -6.20
N ALA A 161 -16.44 9.45 -6.00
CA ALA A 161 -16.78 8.14 -5.45
C ALA A 161 -17.59 7.33 -6.48
N ILE A 162 -17.04 6.23 -6.98
CA ILE A 162 -17.71 5.37 -7.98
C ILE A 162 -17.73 3.92 -7.47
N GLY A 163 -18.91 3.37 -7.25
CA GLY A 163 -19.12 2.00 -6.77
C GLY A 163 -20.08 1.95 -5.58
N GLN A 164 -20.66 0.77 -5.33
CA GLN A 164 -21.55 0.58 -4.19
C GLN A 164 -20.80 0.85 -2.87
N GLY A 165 -21.30 1.80 -2.08
CA GLY A 165 -20.69 2.22 -0.82
C GLY A 165 -19.28 2.81 -0.95
N ALA A 166 -18.86 3.25 -2.15
CA ALA A 166 -17.59 3.96 -2.31
C ALA A 166 -17.64 5.29 -1.55
N GLN A 167 -16.53 5.66 -0.90
CA GLN A 167 -16.44 6.86 -0.07
C GLN A 167 -15.19 7.66 -0.43
N ALA A 168 -15.38 8.90 -0.89
CA ALA A 168 -14.30 9.84 -1.19
C ALA A 168 -14.49 11.13 -0.40
N GLY A 169 -13.50 11.49 0.41
CA GLY A 169 -13.47 12.72 1.19
C GLY A 169 -14.68 12.89 2.12
N ALA A 170 -15.02 11.84 2.86
CA ALA A 170 -16.23 11.81 3.68
C ALA A 170 -15.99 11.44 5.16
N GLY A 171 -14.74 11.53 5.63
CA GLY A 171 -14.38 11.25 7.02
C GLY A 171 -14.13 12.49 7.88
N ALA A 172 -13.66 13.59 7.29
CA ALA A 172 -13.28 14.82 7.97
C ALA A 172 -13.10 16.01 7.00
N ALA A 173 -12.85 17.19 7.57
CA ALA A 173 -12.48 18.39 6.83
C ALA A 173 -11.19 18.24 6.02
N GLY A 174 -11.11 18.95 4.89
CA GLY A 174 -9.88 19.09 4.12
C GLY A 174 -9.52 17.86 3.29
N GLN A 175 -10.45 16.94 3.05
CA GLN A 175 -10.25 15.72 2.27
C GLN A 175 -10.61 15.94 0.78
N ALA A 176 -10.27 17.11 0.24
CA ALA A 176 -10.54 17.50 -1.14
C ALA A 176 -9.75 16.64 -2.15
N ASP A 177 -10.21 16.62 -3.40
CA ASP A 177 -9.59 15.92 -4.54
C ASP A 177 -9.40 14.40 -4.34
N ALA A 178 -10.14 13.81 -3.40
CA ALA A 178 -10.07 12.38 -3.14
C ALA A 178 -10.82 11.58 -4.22
N THR A 179 -10.25 10.46 -4.66
CA THR A 179 -10.85 9.58 -5.66
C THR A 179 -10.97 8.15 -5.11
N ALA A 180 -12.19 7.64 -5.00
CA ALA A 180 -12.50 6.26 -4.61
C ALA A 180 -13.28 5.56 -5.72
N VAL A 181 -12.71 4.52 -6.33
CA VAL A 181 -13.35 3.75 -7.41
C VAL A 181 -13.33 2.26 -7.09
N GLY A 182 -14.50 1.68 -6.86
CA GLY A 182 -14.70 0.28 -6.51
C GLY A 182 -15.73 0.10 -5.41
N ARG A 183 -16.34 -1.09 -5.33
CA ARG A 183 -17.26 -1.42 -4.23
C ARG A 183 -16.55 -1.25 -2.89
N SER A 184 -17.09 -0.38 -2.03
CA SER A 184 -16.54 -0.06 -0.71
C SER A 184 -15.09 0.45 -0.72
N ALA A 185 -14.65 1.08 -1.82
CA ALA A 185 -13.37 1.79 -1.86
C ALA A 185 -13.42 3.04 -0.96
N LEU A 186 -12.32 3.33 -0.26
CA LEU A 186 -12.23 4.38 0.77
C LEU A 186 -11.04 5.29 0.46
N ALA A 187 -11.30 6.53 0.07
CA ALA A 187 -10.30 7.58 -0.09
C ALA A 187 -10.66 8.76 0.83
N ASN A 188 -10.28 8.67 2.11
CA ASN A 188 -10.70 9.60 3.16
C ASN A 188 -9.56 10.52 3.63
N ALA A 189 -8.81 11.06 2.66
CA ALA A 189 -7.77 12.06 2.89
C ALA A 189 -7.56 12.93 1.66
N ALA A 190 -6.93 14.10 1.84
CA ALA A 190 -6.72 15.04 0.73
C ALA A 190 -5.88 14.41 -0.38
N SER A 191 -6.31 14.57 -1.63
CA SER A 191 -5.67 14.01 -2.83
C SER A 191 -5.41 12.49 -2.77
N ALA A 192 -6.14 11.75 -1.94
CA ALA A 192 -6.00 10.31 -1.82
C ALA A 192 -6.67 9.59 -2.98
N THR A 193 -6.05 8.51 -3.49
CA THR A 193 -6.61 7.69 -4.58
C THR A 193 -6.75 6.24 -4.13
N ALA A 194 -7.98 5.75 -4.04
CA ALA A 194 -8.31 4.35 -3.78
C ALA A 194 -8.98 3.72 -5.01
N LEU A 195 -8.35 2.70 -5.62
CA LEU A 195 -8.89 1.99 -6.79
C LEU A 195 -8.94 0.48 -6.54
N GLY A 196 -10.14 -0.09 -6.59
CA GLY A 196 -10.41 -1.51 -6.38
C GLY A 196 -11.39 -1.75 -5.24
N ALA A 197 -12.08 -2.91 -5.27
CA ALA A 197 -13.04 -3.26 -4.24
C ALA A 197 -12.37 -3.37 -2.86
N GLY A 198 -12.81 -2.53 -1.93
CA GLY A 198 -12.27 -2.43 -0.56
C GLY A 198 -10.92 -1.74 -0.42
N ALA A 199 -10.36 -1.15 -1.49
CA ALA A 199 -9.08 -0.43 -1.41
C ALA A 199 -9.20 0.78 -0.46
N GLN A 200 -8.16 1.04 0.33
CA GLN A 200 -8.17 2.10 1.36
C GLN A 200 -6.95 3.00 1.28
N ALA A 201 -7.15 4.25 0.89
CA ALA A 201 -6.16 5.32 0.89
C ALA A 201 -6.56 6.35 1.96
N ASN A 202 -6.05 6.17 3.18
CA ASN A 202 -6.50 6.96 4.35
C ASN A 202 -5.57 8.12 4.69
N ALA A 203 -4.44 8.29 4.01
CA ALA A 203 -3.47 9.37 4.25
C ALA A 203 -3.42 10.38 3.10
N THR A 204 -2.98 11.60 3.41
CA THR A 204 -2.81 12.67 2.43
C THR A 204 -1.88 12.27 1.30
N SER A 205 -2.30 12.52 0.06
CA SER A 205 -1.58 12.18 -1.17
C SER A 205 -1.22 10.69 -1.28
N SER A 206 -1.97 9.82 -0.61
CA SER A 206 -1.73 8.37 -0.67
C SER A 206 -2.42 7.71 -1.84
N ILE A 207 -1.85 6.60 -2.31
CA ILE A 207 -2.39 5.80 -3.40
C ILE A 207 -2.57 4.36 -2.90
N ALA A 208 -3.77 3.82 -3.00
CA ALA A 208 -4.10 2.43 -2.73
C ALA A 208 -4.81 1.82 -3.94
N ILE A 209 -4.11 0.99 -4.72
CA ILE A 209 -4.65 0.36 -5.94
C ILE A 209 -4.62 -1.16 -5.78
N GLY A 210 -5.77 -1.81 -5.66
CA GLY A 210 -5.85 -3.27 -5.58
C GLY A 210 -7.14 -3.74 -4.94
N ALA A 211 -7.84 -4.67 -5.60
CA ALA A 211 -9.08 -5.25 -5.09
C ALA A 211 -8.77 -6.46 -4.18
N GLY A 212 -9.59 -6.67 -3.14
CA GLY A 212 -9.55 -7.86 -2.30
C GLY A 212 -10.91 -8.53 -2.16
N SER A 213 -10.94 -9.86 -2.24
CA SER A 213 -12.11 -10.67 -1.87
C SER A 213 -12.13 -10.91 -0.35
N GLY A 214 -12.30 -9.85 0.45
CA GLY A 214 -12.35 -9.97 1.91
C GLY A 214 -11.85 -8.72 2.66
N ALA A 215 -12.17 -8.65 3.96
CA ALA A 215 -11.66 -7.60 4.85
C ALA A 215 -10.14 -7.72 5.00
N GLY A 216 -9.40 -6.63 4.75
CA GLY A 216 -7.95 -6.57 4.91
C GLY A 216 -7.13 -7.22 3.78
N SER A 217 -7.77 -7.64 2.69
CA SER A 217 -7.11 -8.22 1.49
C SER A 217 -6.92 -7.21 0.35
N ALA A 218 -7.54 -6.04 0.41
CA ALA A 218 -7.33 -4.98 -0.57
C ALA A 218 -6.03 -4.20 -0.28
N ALA A 219 -5.61 -3.36 -1.24
CA ALA A 219 -4.52 -2.42 -0.99
C ALA A 219 -4.90 -1.46 0.14
N PHE A 220 -3.96 -1.20 1.05
CA PHE A 220 -4.20 -0.39 2.25
C PHE A 220 -3.03 0.56 2.51
N VAL A 221 -3.37 1.83 2.75
CA VAL A 221 -2.48 2.84 3.30
C VAL A 221 -3.11 3.39 4.57
N ASP A 222 -2.36 3.32 5.67
CA ASP A 222 -2.73 3.87 6.97
C ASP A 222 -2.84 5.41 6.95
N ALA A 223 -3.69 5.97 7.81
CA ALA A 223 -3.95 7.41 7.87
C ALA A 223 -2.73 8.27 8.26
N THR A 224 -1.72 7.68 8.91
CA THR A 224 -0.50 8.37 9.34
C THR A 224 0.64 8.32 8.31
N SER A 225 0.43 7.67 7.16
CA SER A 225 1.47 7.40 6.15
C SER A 225 1.30 8.28 4.92
N THR A 226 1.61 9.57 5.05
CA THR A 226 1.45 10.55 3.95
C THR A 226 2.37 10.22 2.77
N ASN A 227 1.92 10.54 1.55
CA ASN A 227 2.63 10.25 0.29
C ASN A 227 2.96 8.76 0.07
N ALA A 228 2.31 7.84 0.79
CA ALA A 228 2.57 6.42 0.65
C ALA A 228 1.79 5.79 -0.51
N ILE A 229 2.36 4.74 -1.08
CA ILE A 229 1.83 4.03 -2.24
C ILE A 229 1.70 2.55 -1.91
N ALA A 230 0.50 2.00 -1.99
CA ALA A 230 0.21 0.57 -1.93
C ALA A 230 -0.45 0.14 -3.26
N VAL A 231 0.19 -0.76 -4.00
CA VAL A 231 -0.33 -1.30 -5.26
C VAL A 231 -0.30 -2.82 -5.23
N GLY A 232 -1.44 -3.43 -5.52
CA GLY A 232 -1.74 -4.85 -5.62
C GLY A 232 -2.40 -5.46 -4.39
N ASN A 233 -2.87 -6.70 -4.53
CA ASN A 233 -3.71 -7.37 -3.53
C ASN A 233 -2.93 -7.63 -2.23
N GLY A 234 -3.51 -7.25 -1.10
CA GLY A 234 -2.92 -7.44 0.22
C GLY A 234 -1.67 -6.61 0.50
N SER A 235 -1.28 -5.69 -0.39
CA SER A 235 -0.18 -4.75 -0.15
C SER A 235 -0.61 -3.70 0.87
N LYS A 236 0.22 -3.52 1.90
CA LYS A 236 -0.06 -2.65 3.06
C LYS A 236 1.11 -1.73 3.34
N VAL A 237 0.81 -0.44 3.42
CA VAL A 237 1.67 0.54 4.09
C VAL A 237 1.00 0.91 5.41
N ASN A 238 1.58 0.43 6.50
CA ASN A 238 1.04 0.57 7.85
C ASN A 238 1.40 1.93 8.47
N ALA A 239 1.03 2.15 9.73
CA ALA A 239 1.22 3.42 10.42
C ALA A 239 2.66 3.92 10.44
N ASN A 240 2.81 5.25 10.50
CA ASN A 240 4.07 6.00 10.57
C ASN A 240 5.07 5.67 9.43
N SER A 241 4.57 5.25 8.27
CA SER A 241 5.37 4.83 7.11
C SER A 241 5.33 5.87 5.99
N THR A 242 5.50 7.15 6.33
CA THR A 242 5.50 8.28 5.38
C THR A 242 6.44 8.04 4.20
N GLY A 243 5.99 8.38 2.98
CA GLY A 243 6.78 8.27 1.75
C GLY A 243 7.12 6.84 1.33
N SER A 244 6.43 5.85 1.89
CA SER A 244 6.78 4.44 1.68
C SER A 244 5.99 3.79 0.55
N ILE A 245 6.54 2.70 0.03
CA ILE A 245 6.14 2.11 -1.23
C ILE A 245 5.94 0.60 -1.04
N ALA A 246 4.76 0.07 -1.36
CA ALA A 246 4.46 -1.36 -1.38
C ALA A 246 3.85 -1.75 -2.74
N LEU A 247 4.62 -2.37 -3.64
CA LEU A 247 4.18 -2.77 -4.98
C LEU A 247 4.22 -4.28 -5.16
N GLY A 248 3.10 -4.86 -5.61
CA GLY A 248 2.96 -6.29 -5.87
C GLY A 248 1.91 -6.90 -4.94
N SER A 249 2.13 -8.11 -4.41
CA SER A 249 1.11 -8.78 -3.59
C SER A 249 1.60 -9.10 -2.19
N PHE A 250 0.74 -8.93 -1.20
CA PHE A 250 1.00 -9.28 0.21
C PHE A 250 2.25 -8.63 0.82
N ASN A 251 2.69 -7.49 0.28
CA ASN A 251 3.79 -6.74 0.87
C ASN A 251 3.31 -5.97 2.09
N THR A 252 4.15 -5.88 3.12
CA THR A 252 3.88 -5.08 4.33
C THR A 252 5.06 -4.16 4.60
N VAL A 253 4.81 -2.85 4.61
CA VAL A 253 5.80 -1.83 4.95
C VAL A 253 5.37 -1.11 6.23
N THR A 254 6.25 -1.09 7.23
CA THR A 254 6.07 -0.36 8.49
C THR A 254 7.20 0.63 8.79
N GLY A 255 8.28 0.61 7.99
CA GLY A 255 9.36 1.60 8.07
C GLY A 255 9.01 2.85 7.25
N GLY A 256 9.35 4.04 7.73
CA GLY A 256 9.26 5.28 6.95
C GLY A 256 10.26 5.30 5.79
N GLU A 257 9.96 6.01 4.71
CA GLU A 257 10.84 6.19 3.54
C GLU A 257 11.34 4.85 2.97
N SER A 258 10.53 3.81 3.06
CA SER A 258 10.92 2.43 2.78
C SER A 258 10.16 1.83 1.60
N GLY A 259 10.67 0.76 1.00
CA GLY A 259 10.08 0.15 -0.18
C GLY A 259 10.05 -1.38 -0.16
N ALA A 260 8.94 -1.94 -0.61
CA ALA A 260 8.77 -3.36 -0.86
C ALA A 260 8.22 -3.57 -2.28
N ILE A 261 9.00 -4.19 -3.16
CA ILE A 261 8.62 -4.43 -4.56
C ILE A 261 8.71 -5.93 -4.86
N GLY A 262 7.54 -6.59 -5.01
CA GLY A 262 7.44 -8.01 -5.31
C GLY A 262 6.34 -8.72 -4.52
N VAL A 263 6.63 -9.87 -3.91
CA VAL A 263 5.59 -10.69 -3.25
C VAL A 263 5.96 -11.09 -1.83
N GLY A 264 5.06 -10.84 -0.88
CA GLY A 264 5.19 -11.31 0.50
C GLY A 264 6.37 -10.71 1.25
N LEU A 265 6.82 -9.51 0.86
CA LEU A 265 7.92 -8.81 1.50
C LEU A 265 7.45 -8.14 2.78
N ARG A 266 8.30 -8.11 3.80
CA ARG A 266 8.07 -7.39 5.04
C ARG A 266 9.23 -6.44 5.34
N VAL A 267 8.98 -5.14 5.25
CA VAL A 267 10.01 -4.10 5.41
C VAL A 267 9.63 -3.19 6.57
N ALA A 268 10.30 -3.37 7.69
CA ALA A 268 10.07 -2.63 8.92
C ALA A 268 11.16 -1.61 9.25
N GLY A 269 12.37 -1.77 8.72
CA GLY A 269 13.44 -0.81 8.93
C GLY A 269 13.22 0.48 8.14
N THR A 270 13.38 1.64 8.78
CA THR A 270 13.28 2.96 8.14
C THR A 270 14.36 3.14 7.07
N GLY A 271 14.02 3.76 5.94
CA GLY A 271 14.92 3.98 4.81
C GLY A 271 15.37 2.68 4.13
N SER A 272 14.61 1.58 4.25
CA SER A 272 15.03 0.26 3.78
C SER A 272 14.21 -0.21 2.60
N PHE A 273 14.84 -1.01 1.73
CA PHE A 273 14.23 -1.46 0.49
C PHE A 273 14.43 -2.95 0.29
N ALA A 274 13.35 -3.64 -0.06
CA ALA A 274 13.37 -5.04 -0.44
C ALA A 274 12.76 -5.24 -1.84
N ILE A 275 13.42 -6.05 -2.66
CA ILE A 275 12.94 -6.42 -4.00
C ILE A 275 13.00 -7.95 -4.15
N GLY A 276 11.92 -8.55 -4.66
CA GLY A 276 11.83 -9.99 -4.93
C GLY A 276 10.72 -10.66 -4.14
N ASN A 277 11.00 -11.74 -3.41
CA ASN A 277 9.97 -12.51 -2.72
C ASN A 277 10.38 -12.91 -1.28
N LEU A 278 9.42 -12.85 -0.36
CA LEU A 278 9.58 -13.36 1.01
C LEU A 278 10.79 -12.82 1.81
N ASN A 279 11.30 -11.63 1.46
CA ASN A 279 12.34 -10.99 2.25
C ASN A 279 11.74 -10.30 3.49
N THR A 280 12.39 -10.45 4.64
CA THR A 280 12.08 -9.73 5.88
C THR A 280 13.25 -8.79 6.21
N VAL A 281 12.98 -7.49 6.31
CA VAL A 281 13.99 -6.45 6.53
C VAL A 281 13.58 -5.57 7.71
N ASN A 282 14.17 -5.82 8.87
CA ASN A 282 13.92 -5.09 10.11
C ASN A 282 14.99 -4.03 10.40
N ALA A 283 16.21 -4.18 9.86
CA ALA A 283 17.28 -3.20 10.03
C ALA A 283 17.04 -1.94 9.18
N ASN A 284 17.42 -0.78 9.71
CA ASN A 284 17.29 0.50 9.01
C ASN A 284 18.31 0.66 7.87
N ALA A 285 18.04 1.58 6.94
CA ALA A 285 18.92 1.94 5.83
C ALA A 285 19.49 0.75 5.04
N SER A 286 18.73 -0.34 4.92
CA SER A 286 19.23 -1.60 4.35
C SER A 286 18.59 -1.89 2.99
N PHE A 287 19.35 -2.53 2.11
CA PHE A 287 18.89 -2.91 0.77
C PHE A 287 18.99 -4.42 0.59
N VAL A 288 17.89 -5.05 0.19
CA VAL A 288 17.78 -6.50 0.03
C VAL A 288 17.18 -6.84 -1.34
N TYR A 289 17.89 -7.67 -2.09
CA TYR A 289 17.45 -8.16 -3.39
C TYR A 289 17.47 -9.69 -3.45
N GLY A 290 16.39 -10.30 -3.92
CA GLY A 290 16.26 -11.74 -4.15
C GLY A 290 15.16 -12.38 -3.32
N GLY A 291 15.39 -13.57 -2.76
CA GLY A 291 14.33 -14.42 -2.21
C GLY A 291 14.59 -14.97 -0.81
N GLY A 292 13.65 -14.80 0.13
CA GLY A 292 13.71 -15.48 1.44
C GLY A 292 14.82 -14.97 2.38
N ASN A 293 15.37 -13.78 2.14
CA ASN A 293 16.40 -13.22 3.02
C ASN A 293 15.78 -12.64 4.29
N THR A 294 16.44 -12.84 5.42
CA THR A 294 16.05 -12.27 6.72
C THR A 294 17.15 -11.37 7.24
N VAL A 295 16.89 -10.07 7.27
CA VAL A 295 17.79 -9.05 7.84
C VAL A 295 17.14 -8.50 9.10
N ASN A 296 17.65 -8.92 10.24
CA ASN A 296 17.12 -8.56 11.55
C ASN A 296 17.77 -7.28 12.11
N ASN A 297 17.27 -6.82 13.26
CA ASN A 297 17.77 -5.63 13.96
C ASN A 297 18.27 -5.98 15.38
N ALA A 298 18.85 -7.18 15.56
CA ALA A 298 19.33 -7.60 16.88
C ALA A 298 20.42 -6.64 17.39
N GLY A 299 20.31 -6.23 18.66
CA GLY A 299 21.32 -5.43 19.33
C GLY A 299 21.44 -3.96 18.89
N MET A 300 20.51 -3.41 18.10
CA MET A 300 20.62 -2.04 17.59
C MET A 300 19.37 -1.19 17.85
N GLY A 301 19.58 -0.01 18.44
CA GLY A 301 18.63 1.11 18.43
C GLY A 301 18.48 1.78 17.05
N GLY A 302 18.49 1.00 15.96
CA GLY A 302 18.17 1.50 14.62
C GLY A 302 19.34 1.89 13.70
N VAL A 303 20.57 1.44 13.95
CA VAL A 303 21.64 1.54 12.95
C VAL A 303 21.57 0.31 12.02
N GLY A 304 21.86 0.45 10.72
CA GLY A 304 21.82 -0.68 9.77
C GLY A 304 22.84 -0.52 8.66
N LYS A 305 22.42 -0.21 7.41
CA LYS A 305 23.30 -0.14 6.22
C LYS A 305 23.74 -1.51 5.70
N ILE A 306 22.87 -2.49 5.81
CA ILE A 306 23.13 -3.87 5.38
C ILE A 306 22.76 -3.99 3.91
N GLN A 307 23.61 -4.65 3.14
CA GLN A 307 23.35 -4.99 1.74
C GLN A 307 23.28 -6.50 1.58
N VAL A 308 22.16 -7.01 1.06
CA VAL A 308 21.97 -8.44 0.81
C VAL A 308 21.52 -8.66 -0.62
N ILE A 309 22.21 -9.56 -1.34
CA ILE A 309 21.86 -9.97 -2.69
C ILE A 309 21.87 -11.50 -2.75
N GLY A 310 20.74 -12.11 -3.10
CA GLY A 310 20.63 -13.55 -3.31
C GLY A 310 19.48 -14.18 -2.52
N SER A 311 19.67 -15.36 -1.94
CA SER A 311 18.56 -16.12 -1.35
C SER A 311 18.85 -16.75 0.01
N ASN A 312 17.84 -16.81 0.88
CA ASN A 312 17.91 -17.49 2.18
C ASN A 312 19.07 -17.02 3.09
N ASN A 313 19.57 -15.80 2.90
CA ASN A 313 20.60 -15.27 3.78
C ASN A 313 19.95 -14.80 5.09
N THR A 314 20.60 -15.10 6.21
CA THR A 314 20.17 -14.69 7.55
C THR A 314 21.21 -13.76 8.16
N VAL A 315 20.79 -12.56 8.54
CA VAL A 315 21.68 -11.49 8.98
C VAL A 315 21.20 -10.88 10.30
N ALA A 316 22.13 -10.60 11.22
CA ALA A 316 21.92 -9.91 12.50
C ALA A 316 20.96 -10.63 13.47
N VAL A 317 21.19 -11.92 13.76
CA VAL A 317 20.28 -12.73 14.60
C VAL A 317 20.49 -12.47 16.08
N THR A 318 21.74 -12.53 16.56
CA THR A 318 22.07 -12.39 17.98
C THR A 318 22.81 -11.09 18.28
N THR A 319 23.50 -10.54 17.29
CA THR A 319 24.25 -9.28 17.42
C THR A 319 24.00 -8.34 16.23
N THR A 320 24.62 -7.17 16.28
CA THR A 320 24.59 -6.20 15.19
C THR A 320 25.34 -6.74 13.97
N ALA A 321 24.77 -6.53 12.77
CA ALA A 321 25.49 -6.70 11.50
C ALA A 321 25.60 -5.37 10.74
N ALA A 322 25.75 -4.25 11.44
CA ALA A 322 25.86 -2.92 10.83
C ALA A 322 26.91 -2.90 9.70
N GLY A 323 26.56 -2.36 8.55
CA GLY A 323 27.49 -2.25 7.41
C GLY A 323 27.89 -3.58 6.75
N ALA A 324 27.24 -4.70 7.09
CA ALA A 324 27.55 -5.99 6.46
C ALA A 324 27.13 -6.03 4.98
N SER A 325 27.90 -6.80 4.20
CA SER A 325 27.63 -7.07 2.78
C SER A 325 27.54 -8.58 2.56
N VAL A 326 26.40 -9.04 2.05
CA VAL A 326 26.09 -10.46 1.88
C VAL A 326 25.66 -10.73 0.44
N ILE A 327 26.37 -11.60 -0.26
CA ILE A 327 26.07 -11.99 -1.63
C ILE A 327 26.06 -13.51 -1.74
N GLY A 328 24.97 -14.06 -2.28
CA GLY A 328 24.82 -15.49 -2.56
C GLY A 328 23.70 -16.13 -1.75
N SER A 329 23.91 -17.35 -1.26
CA SER A 329 22.83 -18.16 -0.70
C SER A 329 23.13 -18.79 0.65
N ASP A 330 22.11 -18.93 1.50
CA ASP A 330 22.20 -19.67 2.77
C ASP A 330 23.31 -19.16 3.72
N ASN A 331 23.74 -17.90 3.58
CA ASN A 331 24.79 -17.34 4.42
C ASN A 331 24.20 -16.87 5.77
N TYR A 332 24.98 -17.05 6.83
CA TYR A 332 24.72 -16.56 8.17
C TYR A 332 25.74 -15.46 8.51
N VAL A 333 25.28 -14.24 8.76
CA VAL A 333 26.13 -13.10 9.10
C VAL A 333 25.63 -12.41 10.36
N ASP A 334 26.45 -12.37 11.40
CA ASP A 334 26.02 -11.90 12.72
C ASP A 334 27.13 -11.06 13.38
N ALA A 335 27.73 -10.17 12.59
CA ALA A 335 28.79 -9.26 13.03
C ALA A 335 28.86 -7.99 12.15
N PRO A 336 29.31 -6.86 12.73
CA PRO A 336 29.41 -5.60 11.99
C PRO A 336 30.57 -5.60 11.00
N ASN A 337 30.41 -4.85 9.91
CA ASN A 337 31.35 -4.72 8.79
C ASN A 337 31.77 -6.07 8.17
N ALA A 338 30.95 -7.10 8.35
CA ALA A 338 31.22 -8.44 7.85
C ALA A 338 30.97 -8.55 6.34
N ILE A 339 31.75 -9.39 5.67
CA ILE A 339 31.60 -9.71 4.25
C ILE A 339 31.35 -11.21 4.10
N ALA A 340 30.26 -11.58 3.44
CA ALA A 340 29.99 -12.97 3.05
C ALA A 340 29.67 -13.03 1.55
N ILE A 341 30.48 -13.73 0.77
CA ILE A 341 30.27 -13.89 -0.68
C ILE A 341 30.34 -15.36 -1.06
N GLY A 342 29.19 -15.99 -1.27
CA GLY A 342 29.11 -17.39 -1.66
C GLY A 342 27.90 -18.14 -1.11
N ASN A 343 28.08 -19.43 -0.80
CA ASN A 343 27.00 -20.29 -0.30
C ASN A 343 27.32 -20.88 1.09
N GLY A 344 26.38 -20.82 2.02
CA GLY A 344 26.48 -21.51 3.30
C GLY A 344 27.60 -20.99 4.19
N LEU A 345 27.99 -19.72 4.06
CA LEU A 345 29.06 -19.13 4.86
C LEU A 345 28.57 -18.73 6.24
N SER A 346 29.43 -18.81 7.25
CA SER A 346 29.16 -18.30 8.60
C SER A 346 30.18 -17.22 8.96
N VAL A 347 29.72 -15.97 9.10
CA VAL A 347 30.57 -14.83 9.47
C VAL A 347 30.06 -14.20 10.76
N THR A 348 30.81 -14.41 11.84
CA THR A 348 30.43 -13.94 13.19
C THR A 348 31.52 -13.08 13.84
N GLY A 349 32.64 -12.88 13.16
CA GLY A 349 33.69 -11.97 13.59
C GLY A 349 33.45 -10.54 13.10
N GLU A 350 33.69 -9.55 13.97
CA GLU A 350 33.67 -8.15 13.55
C GLU A 350 34.70 -7.88 12.46
N SER A 351 34.29 -7.18 11.39
CA SER A 351 35.13 -6.90 10.21
C SER A 351 35.74 -8.16 9.58
N ALA A 352 35.11 -9.32 9.76
CA ALA A 352 35.55 -10.57 9.19
C ALA A 352 35.00 -10.78 7.77
N ALA A 353 35.69 -11.59 6.97
CA ALA A 353 35.30 -11.90 5.61
C ALA A 353 35.32 -13.41 5.33
N ALA A 354 34.24 -13.94 4.77
CA ALA A 354 34.22 -15.28 4.18
C ALA A 354 33.84 -15.23 2.71
N ILE A 355 34.54 -16.00 1.88
CA ILE A 355 34.28 -16.10 0.44
C ILE A 355 34.42 -17.56 0.00
N GLY A 356 33.41 -18.12 -0.68
CA GLY A 356 33.42 -19.51 -1.16
C GLY A 356 32.19 -20.30 -0.74
N THR A 357 32.36 -21.55 -0.30
CA THR A 357 31.25 -22.45 0.04
C THR A 357 31.46 -23.10 1.40
N GLY A 358 30.53 -22.96 2.34
CA GLY A 358 30.61 -23.62 3.66
C GLY A 358 31.74 -23.13 4.57
N GLY A 359 32.33 -21.97 4.27
CA GLY A 359 33.42 -21.39 5.04
C GLY A 359 32.95 -20.71 6.33
N THR A 360 33.87 -20.51 7.29
CA THR A 360 33.60 -19.86 8.57
C THR A 360 34.67 -18.81 8.88
N ALA A 361 34.26 -17.58 9.19
CA ALA A 361 35.12 -16.50 9.66
C ALA A 361 34.53 -15.92 10.96
N SER A 362 35.01 -16.41 12.10
CA SER A 362 34.41 -16.12 13.42
C SER A 362 35.23 -15.17 14.29
N GLY A 363 36.52 -15.02 14.00
CA GLY A 363 37.39 -14.11 14.72
C GLY A 363 37.26 -12.67 14.24
N ARG A 364 37.50 -11.70 15.12
CA ARG A 364 37.61 -10.30 14.72
C ARG A 364 38.71 -10.13 13.66
N ILE A 365 38.42 -9.45 12.56
CA ILE A 365 39.32 -9.24 11.39
C ILE A 365 39.81 -10.58 10.79
N SER A 366 39.04 -11.67 10.95
CA SER A 366 39.40 -12.95 10.33
C SER A 366 39.00 -13.02 8.86
N ALA A 367 39.71 -13.85 8.09
CA ALA A 367 39.44 -14.04 6.67
C ALA A 367 39.45 -15.53 6.30
N ALA A 368 38.36 -16.04 5.74
CA ALA A 368 38.20 -17.42 5.30
C ALA A 368 37.83 -17.48 3.81
N PHE A 369 38.80 -17.79 2.96
CA PHE A 369 38.63 -17.78 1.50
C PHE A 369 38.85 -19.18 0.93
N GLY A 370 37.79 -19.78 0.37
CA GLY A 370 37.79 -21.12 -0.19
C GLY A 370 36.67 -22.00 0.35
N ALA A 371 36.44 -23.14 -0.31
CA ALA A 371 35.46 -24.12 0.15
C ALA A 371 35.85 -24.68 1.53
N LEU A 372 34.96 -24.62 2.52
CA LEU A 372 35.18 -25.12 3.89
C LEU A 372 36.39 -24.48 4.61
N ALA A 373 36.88 -23.32 4.16
CA ALA A 373 37.92 -22.57 4.85
C ALA A 373 37.41 -22.11 6.23
N ASN A 374 38.24 -22.22 7.27
CA ASN A 374 37.84 -21.91 8.63
C ASN A 374 38.89 -21.05 9.34
N ALA A 375 38.54 -19.79 9.60
CA ALA A 375 39.34 -18.83 10.34
C ALA A 375 38.66 -18.49 11.68
N GLY A 376 39.37 -18.77 12.78
CA GLY A 376 38.93 -18.51 14.16
C GLY A 376 38.15 -19.66 14.81
N GLY A 377 37.48 -20.51 14.03
CA GLY A 377 36.74 -21.68 14.53
C GLY A 377 35.65 -21.34 15.55
N THR A 378 35.36 -22.25 16.47
CA THR A 378 34.38 -22.02 17.55
C THR A 378 34.87 -21.04 18.61
N PHE A 379 36.17 -20.72 18.63
CA PHE A 379 36.80 -19.89 19.66
C PHE A 379 36.87 -18.41 19.28
N GLY A 380 36.62 -18.06 18.01
CA GLY A 380 36.62 -16.67 17.55
C GLY A 380 38.00 -16.01 17.62
N ASN A 381 39.07 -16.75 17.33
CA ASN A 381 40.44 -16.21 17.42
C ASN A 381 40.67 -15.07 16.40
N GLU A 382 41.11 -13.92 16.91
CA GLU A 382 41.36 -12.70 16.16
C GLU A 382 42.44 -12.84 15.07
N GLY A 383 42.24 -12.14 13.94
CA GLY A 383 43.27 -11.89 12.94
C GLY A 383 43.71 -13.13 12.16
N THR A 384 42.91 -14.19 12.22
CA THR A 384 43.20 -15.46 11.56
C THR A 384 42.92 -15.39 10.06
N LEU A 385 43.78 -15.99 9.25
CA LEU A 385 43.63 -16.04 7.79
C LEU A 385 43.67 -17.50 7.32
N ALA A 386 42.58 -17.99 6.74
CA ALA A 386 42.50 -19.29 6.09
C ALA A 386 42.23 -19.10 4.59
N LEU A 387 43.22 -19.41 3.75
CA LEU A 387 43.14 -19.27 2.30
C LEU A 387 43.35 -20.63 1.62
N GLY A 388 42.30 -21.20 1.05
CA GLY A 388 42.32 -22.49 0.36
C GLY A 388 41.21 -23.43 0.84
N ALA A 389 40.89 -24.44 0.03
CA ALA A 389 39.84 -25.40 0.38
C ALA A 389 40.22 -26.19 1.65
N GLY A 390 39.37 -26.16 2.67
CA GLY A 390 39.60 -26.83 3.95
C GLY A 390 40.73 -26.25 4.80
N ALA A 391 41.29 -25.09 4.45
CA ALA A 391 42.32 -24.42 5.25
C ALA A 391 41.78 -24.06 6.65
N ARG A 392 42.59 -24.23 7.70
CA ARG A 392 42.19 -23.99 9.09
C ARG A 392 43.20 -23.09 9.80
N ALA A 393 42.76 -21.93 10.25
CA ALA A 393 43.59 -20.98 10.98
C ALA A 393 42.97 -20.66 12.35
N GLY A 394 43.68 -20.99 13.42
CA GLY A 394 43.31 -20.71 14.80
C GLY A 394 41.96 -21.33 15.18
N THR A 395 41.74 -22.60 14.87
CA THR A 395 40.46 -23.28 15.07
C THR A 395 40.45 -24.27 16.24
N ALA A 396 41.61 -24.57 16.84
CA ALA A 396 41.75 -25.70 17.76
C ALA A 396 41.58 -25.36 19.25
N ALA A 397 41.87 -24.11 19.65
CA ALA A 397 41.75 -23.63 21.03
C ALA A 397 41.71 -22.10 21.05
N SER A 398 41.31 -21.52 22.18
CA SER A 398 41.41 -20.07 22.43
C SER A 398 42.87 -19.61 22.47
N GLY A 399 43.12 -18.37 22.03
CA GLY A 399 44.44 -17.74 22.07
C GLY A 399 45.30 -18.02 20.84
N GLN A 400 44.76 -18.67 19.81
CA GLN A 400 45.44 -18.93 18.54
C GLN A 400 45.28 -17.75 17.57
N THR A 401 45.56 -16.54 18.05
CA THR A 401 45.39 -15.29 17.29
C THR A 401 46.45 -15.16 16.20
N TYR A 402 46.11 -14.42 15.13
CA TYR A 402 46.99 -14.12 14.00
C TYR A 402 47.58 -15.35 13.28
N ALA A 403 46.93 -16.51 13.41
CA ALA A 403 47.32 -17.71 12.67
C ALA A 403 47.01 -17.56 11.18
N THR A 404 47.91 -17.99 10.30
CA THR A 404 47.78 -17.89 8.85
C THR A 404 47.98 -19.26 8.20
N ALA A 405 46.93 -19.79 7.57
CA ALA A 405 46.95 -21.02 6.80
C ALA A 405 46.68 -20.73 5.32
N VAL A 406 47.62 -21.11 4.44
CA VAL A 406 47.53 -20.90 2.99
C VAL A 406 47.76 -22.22 2.26
N GLY A 407 46.79 -22.64 1.45
CA GLY A 407 46.78 -23.89 0.70
C GLY A 407 45.65 -24.83 1.13
N ALA A 408 45.31 -25.78 0.26
CA ALA A 408 44.28 -26.78 0.56
C ALA A 408 44.65 -27.60 1.79
N ASN A 409 43.75 -27.68 2.77
CA ASN A 409 43.92 -28.37 4.06
C ASN A 409 45.11 -27.90 4.92
N ALA A 410 45.76 -26.77 4.61
CA ALA A 410 46.81 -26.19 5.45
C ALA A 410 46.25 -25.85 6.84
N GLN A 411 47.03 -26.05 7.91
CA GLN A 411 46.56 -25.79 9.27
C GLN A 411 47.59 -25.00 10.09
N ALA A 412 47.19 -23.81 10.53
CA ALA A 412 47.93 -22.99 11.48
C ALA A 412 47.12 -22.91 12.77
N GLN A 413 47.55 -23.60 13.81
CA GLN A 413 46.81 -23.81 15.07
C GLN A 413 47.60 -23.32 16.30
N GLY A 414 48.69 -22.58 16.10
CA GLY A 414 49.38 -21.85 17.16
C GLY A 414 49.11 -20.34 17.06
N ALA A 415 49.36 -19.60 18.14
CA ALA A 415 49.36 -18.14 18.08
C ALA A 415 50.49 -17.66 17.15
N ASN A 416 50.21 -16.71 16.25
CA ASN A 416 51.12 -16.24 15.20
C ASN A 416 51.70 -17.37 14.32
N ALA A 417 51.04 -18.53 14.26
CA ALA A 417 51.53 -19.65 13.46
C ALA A 417 51.28 -19.40 11.97
N ILE A 418 52.20 -19.84 11.11
CA ILE A 418 52.08 -19.71 9.66
C ILE A 418 52.23 -21.10 9.05
N ALA A 419 51.25 -21.55 8.27
CA ALA A 419 51.28 -22.80 7.52
C ALA A 419 51.02 -22.50 6.04
N ILE A 420 52.01 -22.73 5.17
CA ILE A 420 51.91 -22.46 3.74
C ILE A 420 52.24 -23.75 2.98
N GLY A 421 51.27 -24.32 2.28
CA GLY A 421 51.42 -25.57 1.53
C GLY A 421 50.15 -26.40 1.59
N GLY A 422 49.67 -26.86 0.43
CA GLY A 422 48.39 -27.55 0.31
C GLY A 422 48.49 -28.95 -0.29
N ASN A 423 47.64 -29.86 0.20
CA ASN A 423 47.52 -31.22 -0.29
C ASN A 423 46.04 -31.63 -0.36
N ALA A 424 45.65 -32.36 -1.41
CA ALA A 424 44.31 -32.92 -1.55
C ALA A 424 44.00 -33.98 -0.49
N ALA A 425 45.02 -34.59 0.11
CA ALA A 425 44.86 -35.56 1.18
C ALA A 425 44.36 -34.91 2.48
N THR A 426 43.28 -35.46 3.03
CA THR A 426 42.69 -35.05 4.31
C THR A 426 43.43 -35.74 5.47
N GLY A 427 44.18 -34.99 6.29
CA GLY A 427 44.88 -35.53 7.47
C GLY A 427 45.92 -34.56 8.05
N ALA A 428 46.21 -34.67 9.36
CA ALA A 428 47.31 -33.92 9.98
C ALA A 428 48.66 -34.35 9.38
N GLY A 429 49.47 -33.39 8.96
CA GLY A 429 50.79 -33.65 8.35
C GLY A 429 50.77 -34.05 6.86
N ALA A 430 49.63 -33.98 6.16
CA ALA A 430 49.61 -34.14 4.69
C ALA A 430 49.82 -32.81 3.95
N ALA A 431 49.23 -31.74 4.48
CA ALA A 431 49.50 -30.35 4.11
C ALA A 431 50.44 -29.70 5.13
N ALA A 432 50.77 -28.41 4.96
CA ALA A 432 51.56 -27.68 5.96
C ALA A 432 50.82 -27.60 7.31
N TYR A 433 51.52 -27.89 8.41
CA TYR A 433 50.95 -27.99 9.74
C TYR A 433 51.81 -27.24 10.78
N ALA A 434 51.33 -26.11 11.29
CA ALA A 434 52.01 -25.30 12.29
C ALA A 434 51.16 -25.20 13.57
N THR A 435 51.59 -25.81 14.67
CA THR A 435 50.83 -25.79 15.95
C THR A 435 51.55 -25.05 17.07
N GLY A 436 52.86 -24.87 16.95
CA GLY A 436 53.63 -24.10 17.93
C GLY A 436 53.31 -22.61 17.86
N THR A 437 53.43 -21.91 18.98
CA THR A 437 53.39 -20.45 18.98
C THR A 437 54.57 -19.90 18.17
N ASN A 438 54.31 -18.92 17.29
CA ASN A 438 55.26 -18.37 16.33
C ASN A 438 55.91 -19.44 15.40
N ALA A 439 55.25 -20.59 15.21
CA ALA A 439 55.78 -21.64 14.37
C ALA A 439 55.49 -21.38 12.89
N VAL A 440 56.42 -21.74 12.02
CA VAL A 440 56.32 -21.56 10.57
C VAL A 440 56.51 -22.92 9.88
N ALA A 441 55.49 -23.40 9.19
CA ALA A 441 55.53 -24.61 8.37
C ALA A 441 55.34 -24.23 6.90
N ILE A 442 56.33 -24.53 6.05
CA ILE A 442 56.28 -24.24 4.60
C ILE A 442 56.49 -25.54 3.83
N GLY A 443 55.59 -25.84 2.88
CA GLY A 443 55.62 -27.02 2.03
C GLY A 443 54.73 -28.17 2.53
N ASN A 444 54.41 -29.10 1.62
CA ASN A 444 53.58 -30.25 1.93
C ASN A 444 54.28 -31.18 2.92
N GLY A 445 53.54 -31.68 3.91
CA GLY A 445 54.08 -32.52 4.97
C GLY A 445 54.98 -31.82 6.00
N SER A 446 55.22 -30.52 5.86
CA SER A 446 55.98 -29.75 6.86
C SER A 446 55.20 -29.65 8.17
N GLN A 447 55.88 -29.94 9.28
CA GLN A 447 55.28 -29.92 10.62
C GLN A 447 56.13 -29.09 11.59
N ALA A 448 55.62 -27.94 12.00
CA ALA A 448 56.25 -27.04 12.97
C ALA A 448 55.43 -27.03 14.28
N THR A 449 55.77 -27.95 15.20
CA THR A 449 54.95 -28.21 16.39
C THR A 449 55.45 -27.52 17.67
N ALA A 450 56.73 -27.17 17.72
CA ALA A 450 57.33 -26.47 18.86
C ALA A 450 57.25 -24.94 18.72
N THR A 451 57.32 -24.24 19.85
CA THR A 451 57.37 -22.77 19.89
C THR A 451 58.59 -22.26 19.13
N ASN A 452 58.40 -21.24 18.28
CA ASN A 452 59.41 -20.66 17.39
C ASN A 452 60.05 -21.66 16.40
N ALA A 453 59.40 -22.80 16.14
CA ALA A 453 59.92 -23.79 15.20
C ALA A 453 59.72 -23.33 13.75
N ILE A 454 60.69 -23.63 12.90
CA ILE A 454 60.57 -23.49 11.45
C ILE A 454 60.74 -24.88 10.83
N ALA A 455 59.74 -25.32 10.08
CA ALA A 455 59.79 -26.53 9.28
C ALA A 455 59.59 -26.17 7.81
N GLN A 456 60.52 -26.60 6.97
CA GLN A 456 60.43 -26.43 5.52
C GLN A 456 60.55 -27.79 4.85
N GLY A 457 59.49 -28.21 4.16
CA GLY A 457 59.44 -29.43 3.37
C GLY A 457 59.45 -29.12 1.87
N THR A 458 59.98 -30.02 1.06
CA THR A 458 60.00 -29.88 -0.41
C THR A 458 58.80 -30.50 -1.10
N GLY A 459 57.88 -31.13 -0.36
CA GLY A 459 56.94 -32.09 -0.93
C GLY A 459 57.62 -33.42 -1.21
#